data_AF-A0A0Q5CG27-F1
#
_entry.id   AF-A0A0Q5CG27-F1
#
_cell.length_a   1.000
_cell.length_b   1.000
_cell.length_c   1.000
_cell.angle_alpha   90.00
_cell.angle_beta   90.00
_cell.angle_gamma   90.00
#
_symmetry.space_group_name_H-M   'P 1'
#
loop_
_entity.id
_entity.type
_entity.pdbx_description
1 polymer ?
#
loop_
_entity_poly.entity_id
_entity_poly.type
_entity_poly.pdbx_seq_one_letter_code
_entity_poly.pdbx_strand_id
1 'polypeptide(L)'
;MSAQQRSALFIDGANLYAATKALGFDIDYRRLLREFQSRDALLRAFYYTAIVEDQEYSSIRPLIDWLDYNGFRVVTKPAKEFVDSMGRRKVKGNMDIELAIDALELASHIDHMVLFSGDGDFRSLVEAMQRRGVRVTVVSTIQTQPAMIADDLRRQADEFVDLAQLISRIGRDPGERGSRVPDNRHSGDTATRFRGETPERSARPSPALESRYGIRQNDEVVEP
;
A
#
# COMPACT_ATOMS: atom_id res chain seq x y z
N MET A 1 12.25 0.48 -33.56
CA MET A 1 11.26 0.26 -32.49
C MET A 1 11.49 1.33 -31.45
N SER A 2 10.49 2.14 -31.10
CA SER A 2 10.61 3.05 -29.97
C SER A 2 10.86 2.22 -28.72
N ALA A 3 11.89 2.55 -27.94
CA ALA A 3 12.13 1.87 -26.67
C ALA A 3 10.89 2.01 -25.78
N GLN A 4 10.44 0.91 -25.18
CA GLN A 4 9.33 0.94 -24.23
C GLN A 4 9.71 1.82 -23.04
N GLN A 5 8.82 2.72 -22.63
CA GLN A 5 9.05 3.63 -21.51
C GLN A 5 9.30 2.84 -20.24
N ARG A 6 10.35 3.19 -19.50
CA ARG A 6 10.72 2.54 -18.23
C ARG A 6 10.06 3.23 -17.07
N SER A 7 9.27 2.50 -16.30
CA SER A 7 8.54 3.08 -15.17
C SER A 7 8.90 2.45 -13.82
N ALA A 8 8.63 3.18 -12.74
CA ALA A 8 8.61 2.64 -11.40
C ALA A 8 7.43 3.19 -10.59
N LEU A 9 6.84 2.34 -9.75
CA LEU A 9 5.77 2.70 -8.84
C LEU A 9 6.34 3.00 -7.46
N PHE A 10 5.88 4.10 -6.85
CA PHE A 10 6.18 4.48 -5.48
C PHE A 10 4.87 4.59 -4.72
N ILE A 11 4.60 3.59 -3.87
CA ILE A 11 3.31 3.46 -3.18
C ILE A 11 3.47 3.81 -1.71
N ASP A 12 2.92 4.95 -1.31
CA ASP A 12 2.72 5.26 0.11
C ASP A 12 1.54 4.44 0.62
N GLY A 13 1.83 3.42 1.42
CA GLY A 13 0.83 2.48 1.92
C GLY A 13 -0.22 3.15 2.81
N ALA A 14 0.16 4.17 3.59
CA ALA A 14 -0.75 4.87 4.48
C ALA A 14 -1.72 5.76 3.70
N ASN A 15 -1.20 6.55 2.76
CA ASN A 15 -2.01 7.40 1.90
C ASN A 15 -2.91 6.58 0.96
N LEU A 16 -2.39 5.50 0.35
CA LEU A 16 -3.18 4.61 -0.50
C LEU A 16 -4.30 3.93 0.29
N TYR A 17 -4.02 3.40 1.48
CA TYR A 17 -5.04 2.77 2.33
C TYR A 17 -6.15 3.76 2.73
N ALA A 18 -5.78 5.00 3.07
CA ALA A 18 -6.75 6.02 3.41
C ALA A 18 -7.65 6.34 2.19
N ALA A 19 -7.07 6.43 0.99
CA ALA A 19 -7.79 6.69 -0.26
C ALA A 19 -8.75 5.57 -0.64
N THR A 20 -8.33 4.31 -0.58
CA THR A 20 -9.19 3.17 -0.91
C THR A 20 -10.32 3.00 0.09
N LYS A 21 -10.04 3.24 1.39
CA LYS A 21 -11.04 3.22 2.45
C LYS A 21 -12.11 4.29 2.23
N ALA A 22 -11.72 5.50 1.85
CA ALA A 22 -12.66 6.59 1.56
C ALA A 22 -13.49 6.31 0.30
N LEU A 23 -12.90 5.67 -0.72
CA LEU A 23 -13.59 5.24 -1.94
C LEU A 23 -14.40 3.94 -1.77
N GLY A 24 -14.28 3.26 -0.63
CA GLY A 24 -15.09 2.08 -0.30
C GLY A 24 -14.74 0.80 -1.08
N PHE A 25 -13.49 0.65 -1.55
CA PHE A 25 -13.05 -0.55 -2.27
C PHE A 25 -11.73 -1.10 -1.72
N ASP A 26 -11.44 -2.37 -2.02
CA ASP A 26 -10.19 -3.05 -1.68
C ASP A 26 -9.38 -3.29 -2.96
N ILE A 27 -8.07 -3.08 -2.90
CA ILE A 27 -7.16 -3.28 -4.03
C ILE A 27 -6.79 -4.77 -4.18
N ASP A 28 -6.80 -5.25 -5.42
CA ASP A 28 -6.07 -6.42 -5.88
C ASP A 28 -4.68 -5.97 -6.37
N TYR A 29 -3.66 -6.17 -5.54
CA TYR A 29 -2.30 -5.71 -5.84
C TYR A 29 -1.66 -6.47 -7.02
N ARG A 30 -2.14 -7.68 -7.34
CA ARG A 30 -1.71 -8.42 -8.54
C ARG A 30 -2.27 -7.76 -9.80
N ARG A 31 -3.54 -7.33 -9.77
CA ARG A 31 -4.13 -6.54 -10.88
C ARG A 31 -3.46 -5.17 -11.00
N LEU A 32 -3.19 -4.50 -9.90
CA LEU A 32 -2.45 -3.24 -9.90
C LEU A 32 -1.08 -3.41 -10.58
N LEU A 33 -0.29 -4.41 -10.18
CA LEU A 33 1.02 -4.64 -10.79
C LEU A 33 0.91 -4.91 -12.30
N ARG A 34 -0.04 -5.78 -12.71
CA ARG A 34 -0.29 -6.10 -14.13
C ARG A 34 -0.74 -4.89 -14.95
N GLU A 35 -1.58 -4.03 -14.39
CA GLU A 35 -2.07 -2.82 -15.06
C GLU A 35 -0.90 -1.94 -15.51
N PHE A 36 0.10 -1.73 -14.65
CA PHE A 36 1.27 -0.90 -15.00
C PHE A 36 2.31 -1.65 -15.85
N GLN A 37 2.49 -2.96 -15.64
CA GLN A 37 3.34 -3.80 -16.50
C GLN A 37 2.85 -3.87 -17.95
N SER A 38 1.53 -3.77 -18.17
CA SER A 38 0.95 -3.79 -19.52
C SER A 38 1.17 -2.50 -20.32
N ARG A 39 1.47 -1.40 -19.62
CA ARG A 39 1.64 -0.07 -20.22
C ARG A 39 3.12 0.22 -20.51
N ASP A 40 3.97 -0.08 -19.52
CA ASP A 40 5.37 0.32 -19.49
C ASP A 40 6.28 -0.85 -19.14
N ALA A 41 7.58 -0.69 -19.42
CA ALA A 41 8.61 -1.57 -18.89
C ALA A 41 8.82 -1.26 -17.40
N LEU A 42 7.97 -1.84 -16.54
CA LEU A 42 8.00 -1.62 -15.10
C LEU A 42 9.25 -2.23 -14.46
N LEU A 43 10.19 -1.40 -14.00
CA LEU A 43 11.43 -1.85 -13.35
C LEU A 43 11.23 -2.27 -11.90
N ARG A 44 10.47 -1.47 -11.14
CA ARG A 44 10.28 -1.63 -9.70
C ARG A 44 8.91 -1.14 -9.28
N ALA A 45 8.29 -1.83 -8.33
CA ALA A 45 7.14 -1.34 -7.59
C ALA A 45 7.48 -1.35 -6.11
N PHE A 46 7.64 -0.17 -5.53
CA PHE A 46 7.94 -0.01 -4.11
C PHE A 46 6.66 0.19 -3.31
N TYR A 47 6.58 -0.44 -2.14
CA TYR A 47 5.52 -0.24 -1.17
C TYR A 47 6.12 0.18 0.16
N TYR A 48 5.78 1.39 0.60
CA TYR A 48 6.32 1.99 1.82
C TYR A 48 5.31 1.92 2.94
N THR A 49 5.71 1.36 4.09
CA THR A 49 4.82 1.25 5.25
C THR A 49 5.55 1.20 6.57
N ALA A 50 4.92 1.72 7.62
CA ALA A 50 5.46 1.65 8.97
C ALA A 50 4.79 0.53 9.77
N ILE A 51 5.58 -0.24 10.54
CA ILE A 51 5.12 -1.39 11.32
C ILE A 51 5.28 -1.09 12.81
N VAL A 52 4.25 -1.33 13.61
CA VAL A 52 4.37 -1.35 15.08
C VAL A 52 4.99 -2.68 15.50
N GLU A 53 6.17 -2.64 16.13
CA GLU A 53 6.93 -3.84 16.50
C GLU A 53 6.31 -4.62 17.67
N ASP A 54 5.74 -3.92 18.67
CA ASP A 54 5.25 -4.51 19.92
C ASP A 54 3.92 -5.27 19.82
N GLN A 55 3.35 -5.39 18.61
CA GLN A 55 2.18 -6.22 18.36
C GLN A 55 2.62 -7.44 17.56
N GLU A 56 2.70 -8.60 18.22
CA GLU A 56 3.04 -9.92 17.62
C GLU A 56 2.21 -10.22 16.36
N TYR A 57 1.06 -9.57 16.20
CA TYR A 57 0.24 -9.60 14.98
C TYR A 57 -0.13 -8.20 14.51
N SER A 58 0.84 -7.44 13.99
CA SER A 58 0.50 -6.25 13.19
C SER A 58 -0.32 -6.69 11.98
N SER A 59 -1.55 -6.18 11.87
CA SER A 59 -2.52 -6.69 10.92
C SER A 59 -2.08 -6.57 9.46
N ILE A 60 -1.10 -5.70 9.16
CA ILE A 60 -0.53 -5.49 7.82
C ILE A 60 0.56 -6.52 7.43
N ARG A 61 1.15 -7.28 8.36
CA ARG A 61 2.24 -8.23 8.06
C ARG A 61 1.90 -9.23 6.94
N PRO A 62 0.70 -9.85 6.90
CA PRO A 62 0.35 -10.76 5.80
C PRO A 62 0.32 -10.07 4.43
N LEU A 63 -0.04 -8.77 4.36
CA LEU A 63 0.05 -8.00 3.13
C LEU A 63 1.50 -7.81 2.71
N ILE A 64 2.36 -7.42 3.66
CA ILE A 64 3.79 -7.19 3.44
C ILE A 64 4.44 -8.46 2.88
N ASP A 65 4.22 -9.60 3.55
CA ASP A 65 4.76 -10.88 3.10
C ASP A 65 4.28 -11.21 1.69
N TRP A 66 2.98 -11.05 1.42
CA TRP A 66 2.44 -11.31 0.10
C TRP A 66 3.06 -10.39 -0.97
N LEU A 67 3.21 -9.09 -0.68
CA LEU A 67 3.80 -8.12 -1.61
C LEU A 67 5.25 -8.47 -1.94
N ASP A 68 6.07 -8.79 -0.93
CA ASP A 68 7.48 -9.19 -1.11
C ASP A 68 7.62 -10.46 -1.96
N TYR A 69 6.72 -11.43 -1.82
CA TYR A 69 6.71 -12.62 -2.68
C TYR A 69 6.14 -12.39 -4.09
N ASN A 70 5.37 -11.32 -4.31
CA ASN A 70 4.61 -11.10 -5.56
C ASN A 70 5.09 -9.87 -6.34
N GLY A 71 6.39 -9.57 -6.30
CA GLY A 71 7.04 -8.64 -7.23
C GLY A 71 7.04 -7.17 -6.79
N PHE A 72 6.65 -6.90 -5.55
CA PHE A 72 6.89 -5.60 -4.93
C PHE A 72 8.17 -5.62 -4.11
N ARG A 73 8.80 -4.46 -3.98
CA ARG A 73 9.86 -4.20 -2.99
C ARG A 73 9.22 -3.51 -1.81
N VAL A 74 9.04 -4.20 -0.70
CA VAL A 74 8.47 -3.57 0.50
C VAL A 74 9.58 -2.90 1.30
N VAL A 75 9.36 -1.64 1.66
CA VAL A 75 10.24 -0.83 2.52
C VAL A 75 9.50 -0.56 3.81
N THR A 76 10.09 -1.00 4.93
CA THR A 76 9.45 -0.94 6.24
C THR A 76 10.28 -0.16 7.24
N LYS A 77 9.59 0.52 8.17
CA LYS A 77 10.21 1.23 9.29
C LYS A 77 9.42 0.99 10.57
N PRO A 78 10.08 0.87 11.74
CA PRO A 78 9.37 0.81 13.00
C PRO A 78 8.58 2.11 13.22
N ALA A 79 7.28 1.97 13.41
CA ALA A 79 6.41 3.08 13.75
C ALA A 79 6.54 3.42 15.23
N LYS A 80 6.54 4.71 15.57
CA LYS A 80 6.56 5.15 16.97
C LYS A 80 5.13 5.30 17.47
N GLU A 81 4.81 4.64 18.58
CA GLU A 81 3.57 4.90 19.30
C GLU A 81 3.70 6.17 20.13
N PHE A 82 2.76 7.09 19.94
CA PHE A 82 2.60 8.27 20.78
C PHE A 82 1.25 8.20 21.47
N VAL A 83 1.21 8.42 22.77
CA VAL A 83 -0.05 8.62 23.50
C VAL A 83 -0.34 10.11 23.47
N ASP A 84 -1.48 10.50 22.89
CA ASP A 84 -1.92 11.89 22.94
C ASP A 84 -2.30 12.29 24.37
N SER A 85 -2.44 13.60 24.63
CA SER A 85 -2.84 14.12 25.95
C SER A 85 -4.24 13.67 26.39
N MET A 86 -5.01 13.02 25.52
CA MET A 86 -6.32 12.42 25.80
C MET A 86 -6.24 10.90 25.99
N GLY A 87 -5.04 10.31 26.08
CA GLY A 87 -4.84 8.89 26.30
C GLY A 87 -5.03 8.01 25.06
N ARG A 88 -5.23 8.58 23.87
CA ARG A 88 -5.38 7.81 22.62
C ARG A 88 -4.00 7.49 22.05
N ARG A 89 -3.77 6.22 21.75
CA ARG A 89 -2.57 5.78 21.03
C ARG A 89 -2.67 6.21 19.57
N LYS A 90 -1.70 7.00 19.13
CA LYS A 90 -1.46 7.36 17.73
C LYS A 90 -0.15 6.74 17.29
N VAL A 91 -0.21 5.91 16.27
CA VAL A 91 0.95 5.37 15.59
C VAL A 91 1.39 6.39 14.55
N LYS A 92 2.64 6.87 14.62
CA LYS A 92 3.21 7.75 13.59
C LYS A 92 4.48 7.10 13.05
N GLY A 93 4.45 6.74 11.77
CA GLY A 93 5.60 6.31 11.00
C GLY A 93 5.46 6.85 9.58
N ASN A 94 6.10 7.98 9.34
CA ASN A 94 6.18 8.61 8.02
C ASN A 94 7.34 7.94 7.25
N MET A 95 7.11 7.64 5.97
CA MET A 95 8.03 6.98 5.06
C MET A 95 8.50 7.89 3.91
N ASP A 96 8.17 9.18 3.96
CA ASP A 96 8.32 10.12 2.85
C ASP A 96 9.79 10.35 2.52
N ILE A 97 10.66 10.35 3.54
CA ILE A 97 12.10 10.50 3.36
C ILE A 97 12.67 9.29 2.63
N GLU A 98 12.34 8.07 3.09
CA GLU A 98 12.78 6.83 2.45
C GLU A 98 12.29 6.76 1.00
N LEU A 99 11.01 7.06 0.76
CA LEU A 99 10.43 7.13 -0.58
C LEU A 99 11.16 8.14 -1.47
N ALA A 100 11.40 9.35 -0.96
CA ALA A 100 12.06 10.41 -1.73
C ALA A 100 13.50 10.05 -2.10
N ILE A 101 14.25 9.43 -1.19
CA ILE A 101 15.62 8.97 -1.45
C ILE A 101 15.61 7.90 -2.55
N ASP A 102 14.81 6.85 -2.39
CA ASP A 102 14.71 5.75 -3.36
C ASP A 102 14.29 6.27 -4.76
N ALA A 103 13.35 7.22 -4.81
CA ALA A 103 12.92 7.84 -6.07
C ALA A 103 14.05 8.60 -6.77
N LEU A 104 14.81 9.41 -6.03
CA LEU A 104 15.91 10.20 -6.57
C LEU A 104 17.10 9.35 -7.01
N GLU A 105 17.39 8.26 -6.30
CA GLU A 105 18.40 7.28 -6.69
C GLU A 105 18.02 6.54 -7.97
N LEU A 106 16.73 6.18 -8.12
CA LEU A 106 16.25 5.49 -9.31
C LEU A 106 16.06 6.39 -10.53
N ALA A 107 16.05 7.72 -10.35
CA ALA A 107 15.71 8.69 -11.39
C ALA A 107 16.52 8.55 -12.70
N SER A 108 17.79 8.14 -12.64
CA SER A 108 18.61 7.91 -13.85
C SER A 108 18.28 6.62 -14.61
N HIS A 109 17.40 5.78 -14.08
CA HIS A 109 17.07 4.46 -14.61
C HIS A 109 15.62 4.33 -15.07
N ILE A 110 14.79 5.34 -14.79
CA ILE A 110 13.38 5.39 -15.17
C ILE A 110 13.12 6.62 -16.03
N ASP A 111 12.17 6.49 -16.94
CA ASP A 111 11.65 7.60 -17.73
C ASP A 111 10.31 8.09 -17.14
N HIS A 112 9.70 7.30 -16.24
CA HIS A 112 8.42 7.57 -15.61
C HIS A 112 8.38 7.18 -14.13
N MET A 113 7.99 8.12 -13.28
CA MET A 113 7.61 7.87 -11.90
C MET A 113 6.09 7.88 -11.76
N VAL A 114 5.52 6.85 -11.13
CA VAL A 114 4.12 6.84 -10.71
C VAL A 114 4.07 6.87 -9.19
N LEU A 115 3.59 7.99 -8.63
CA LEU A 115 3.47 8.20 -7.19
C LEU A 115 2.03 7.96 -6.74
N PHE A 116 1.81 6.95 -5.91
CA PHE A 116 0.54 6.77 -5.21
C PHE A 116 0.62 7.47 -3.85
N SER A 117 0.32 8.76 -3.84
CA SER A 117 0.15 9.55 -2.62
C SER A 117 -0.65 10.82 -2.91
N GLY A 118 -1.29 11.33 -1.86
CA GLY A 118 -1.98 12.61 -1.86
C GLY A 118 -1.23 13.74 -1.15
N ASP A 119 -0.07 13.45 -0.57
CA ASP A 119 0.62 14.34 0.36
C ASP A 119 1.37 15.48 -0.35
N GLY A 120 1.08 16.72 0.05
CA GLY A 120 1.70 17.93 -0.50
C GLY A 120 3.21 17.99 -0.28
N ASP A 121 3.73 17.30 0.75
CA ASP A 121 5.17 17.28 1.05
C ASP A 121 6.00 16.64 -0.08
N PHE A 122 5.39 15.84 -0.96
CA PHE A 122 6.05 15.30 -2.14
C PHE A 122 6.21 16.29 -3.31
N ARG A 123 5.65 17.51 -3.23
CA ARG A 123 5.75 18.50 -4.30
C ARG A 123 7.20 18.74 -4.74
N SER A 124 8.12 18.92 -3.79
CA SER A 124 9.54 19.15 -4.08
C SER A 124 10.22 17.92 -4.69
N LEU A 125 9.76 16.70 -4.37
CA LEU A 125 10.23 15.49 -5.01
C LEU A 125 9.80 15.44 -6.48
N VAL A 126 8.53 15.74 -6.78
CA VAL A 126 8.01 15.79 -8.16
C VAL A 126 8.84 16.77 -9.01
N GLU A 127 9.08 17.99 -8.49
CA GLU A 127 9.90 18.99 -9.17
C GLU A 127 11.35 18.49 -9.40
N ALA A 128 11.94 17.78 -8.43
CA ALA A 128 13.29 17.23 -8.58
C ALA A 128 13.37 16.11 -9.62
N MET A 129 12.33 15.27 -9.73
CA MET A 129 12.24 14.20 -10.74
C MET A 129 12.09 14.79 -12.14
N GLN A 130 11.25 15.81 -12.30
CA GLN A 130 11.05 16.52 -13.57
C GLN A 130 12.34 17.20 -14.05
N ARG A 131 13.11 17.83 -13.15
CA ARG A 131 14.43 18.40 -13.48
C ARG A 131 15.43 17.36 -13.98
N ARG A 132 15.24 16.08 -13.65
CA ARG A 132 16.05 14.95 -14.14
C ARG A 132 15.51 14.34 -15.42
N GLY A 133 14.45 14.91 -16.00
CA GLY A 133 13.82 14.42 -17.23
C GLY A 133 12.85 13.26 -17.01
N VAL A 134 12.50 12.94 -15.76
CA VAL A 134 11.53 11.89 -15.44
C VAL A 134 10.13 12.49 -15.46
N ARG A 135 9.24 11.93 -16.28
CA ARG A 135 7.80 12.27 -16.24
C ARG A 135 7.21 11.77 -14.92
N VAL A 136 6.31 12.53 -14.31
CA VAL A 136 5.68 12.14 -13.04
C VAL A 136 4.17 12.09 -13.16
N THR A 137 3.59 10.92 -12.86
CA THR A 137 2.15 10.75 -12.66
C THR A 137 1.85 10.62 -11.19
N VAL A 138 0.92 11.41 -10.67
CA VAL A 138 0.39 11.27 -9.31
C VAL A 138 -0.96 10.57 -9.35
N VAL A 139 -1.12 9.55 -8.52
CA VAL A 139 -2.36 8.78 -8.34
C VAL A 139 -2.89 9.03 -6.93
N SER A 140 -4.07 9.64 -6.85
CA SER A 140 -4.80 9.88 -5.59
C SER A 140 -6.28 10.12 -5.93
N THR A 141 -7.11 10.58 -4.99
CA THR A 141 -8.54 10.81 -5.23
C THR A 141 -8.98 12.24 -4.93
N ILE A 142 -9.87 12.75 -5.79
CA ILE A 142 -10.59 14.02 -5.61
C ILE A 142 -12.08 13.81 -5.30
N GLN A 143 -12.54 12.56 -5.24
CA GLN A 143 -13.97 12.25 -5.07
C GLN A 143 -14.44 12.27 -3.62
N THR A 144 -13.54 12.56 -2.69
CA THR A 144 -13.80 12.62 -1.25
C THR A 144 -13.88 14.09 -0.80
N GLN A 145 -14.53 14.33 0.34
CA GLN A 145 -14.55 15.65 0.97
C GLN A 145 -13.95 15.57 2.39
N PRO A 146 -12.80 16.23 2.67
CA PRO A 146 -11.95 16.95 1.71
C PRO A 146 -11.29 16.01 0.69
N ALA A 147 -10.81 16.58 -0.42
CA ALA A 147 -10.01 15.85 -1.39
C ALA A 147 -8.74 15.32 -0.71
N MET A 148 -8.30 14.11 -1.10
CA MET A 148 -7.13 13.48 -0.48
C MET A 148 -5.81 13.90 -1.13
N ILE A 149 -5.86 14.53 -2.29
CA ILE A 149 -4.71 15.12 -2.96
C ILE A 149 -4.57 16.61 -2.61
N ALA A 150 -3.37 17.03 -2.23
CA ALA A 150 -3.03 18.43 -2.08
C ALA A 150 -3.01 19.16 -3.45
N ASP A 151 -3.59 20.37 -3.51
CA ASP A 151 -3.76 21.11 -4.78
C ASP A 151 -2.42 21.45 -5.45
N ASP A 152 -1.41 21.77 -4.65
CA ASP A 152 -0.07 22.11 -5.09
C ASP A 152 0.69 20.89 -5.65
N LEU A 153 0.57 19.72 -5.02
CA LEU A 153 1.10 18.46 -5.57
C LEU A 153 0.41 18.12 -6.89
N ARG A 154 -0.93 18.23 -6.95
CA ARG A 154 -1.70 17.96 -8.17
C ARG A 154 -1.27 18.85 -9.33
N ARG A 155 -1.03 20.14 -9.08
CA ARG A 155 -0.55 21.09 -10.09
C ARG A 155 0.88 20.84 -10.53
N GLN A 156 1.72 20.30 -9.65
CA GLN A 156 3.13 20.05 -9.93
C GLN A 156 3.33 18.81 -10.81
N ALA A 157 2.44 17.81 -10.73
CA ALA A 157 2.52 16.58 -11.53
C ALA A 157 2.34 16.83 -13.04
N ASP A 158 3.02 16.04 -13.87
CA ASP A 158 2.79 16.07 -15.33
C ASP A 158 1.43 15.48 -15.68
N GLU A 159 1.00 14.48 -14.92
CA GLU A 159 -0.30 13.85 -15.05
C GLU A 159 -0.89 13.52 -13.67
N PHE A 160 -2.19 13.73 -13.53
CA PHE A 160 -2.95 13.28 -12.37
C PHE A 160 -3.95 12.21 -12.80
N VAL A 161 -3.92 11.06 -12.14
CA VAL A 161 -4.88 9.97 -12.33
C VAL A 161 -5.73 9.86 -11.07
N ASP A 162 -7.03 10.03 -11.22
CA ASP A 162 -7.97 9.78 -10.13
C ASP A 162 -8.06 8.28 -9.86
N LEU A 163 -7.74 7.86 -8.64
CA LEU A 163 -7.76 6.46 -8.20
C LEU A 163 -9.11 5.80 -8.45
N ALA A 164 -10.20 6.58 -8.39
CA ALA A 164 -11.53 6.09 -8.70
C ALA A 164 -11.66 5.54 -10.14
N GLN A 165 -10.90 6.08 -11.09
CA GLN A 165 -10.88 5.61 -12.48
C GLN A 165 -10.19 4.25 -12.64
N LEU A 166 -9.35 3.87 -11.67
CA LEU A 166 -8.64 2.59 -11.67
C LEU A 166 -9.46 1.46 -11.03
N ILE A 167 -10.50 1.76 -10.25
CA ILE A 167 -11.26 0.78 -9.45
C ILE A 167 -11.71 -0.43 -10.28
N SER A 168 -12.22 -0.20 -11.50
CA SER A 168 -12.68 -1.30 -12.37
C SER A 168 -11.56 -2.25 -12.83
N ARG A 169 -10.31 -1.78 -12.83
CA ARG A 169 -9.13 -2.54 -13.29
C ARG A 169 -8.38 -3.18 -12.12
N ILE A 170 -8.26 -2.47 -11.00
CA ILE A 170 -7.42 -2.88 -9.86
C ILE A 170 -8.22 -3.26 -8.61
N GLY A 171 -9.53 -3.01 -8.59
CA GLY A 171 -10.39 -3.35 -7.46
C GLY A 171 -10.72 -4.84 -7.41
N ARG A 172 -10.95 -5.35 -6.20
CA ARG A 172 -11.49 -6.70 -6.00
C ARG A 172 -12.95 -6.79 -6.37
N ASP A 173 -13.37 -7.99 -6.76
CA ASP A 173 -14.77 -8.28 -7.00
C ASP A 173 -15.57 -8.08 -5.69
N PRO A 174 -16.70 -7.36 -5.70
CA PRO A 174 -17.58 -7.26 -4.54
C PRO A 174 -17.96 -8.61 -3.92
N GLY A 175 -18.03 -9.69 -4.72
CA GLY A 175 -18.31 -11.05 -4.26
C GLY A 175 -17.17 -11.72 -3.48
N GLU A 176 -15.94 -11.25 -3.65
CA GLU A 176 -14.74 -11.74 -2.95
C GLU A 176 -14.49 -11.02 -1.61
N ARG A 177 -15.33 -10.04 -1.25
CA ARG A 177 -15.31 -9.36 0.06
C ARG A 177 -15.83 -10.30 1.14
N GLY A 178 -15.07 -11.34 1.48
CA GLY A 178 -15.37 -12.22 2.61
C GLY A 178 -15.73 -11.41 3.86
N SER A 179 -16.77 -11.86 4.56
CA SER A 179 -17.40 -11.24 5.72
C SER A 179 -16.38 -10.55 6.63
N ARG A 180 -16.33 -9.22 6.58
CA ARG A 180 -15.56 -8.41 7.54
C ARG A 180 -16.14 -8.71 8.92
N VAL A 181 -15.46 -9.56 9.70
CA VAL A 181 -15.78 -9.70 11.13
C VAL A 181 -15.57 -8.32 11.74
N PRO A 182 -16.59 -7.68 12.33
CA PRO A 182 -16.41 -6.40 12.99
C PRO A 182 -15.40 -6.60 14.11
N ASP A 183 -14.36 -5.77 14.16
CA ASP A 183 -13.38 -5.77 15.26
C ASP A 183 -14.07 -5.22 16.51
N ASN A 184 -14.85 -6.07 17.17
CA ASN A 184 -15.54 -5.74 18.41
C ASN A 184 -14.66 -6.21 19.58
N ARG A 185 -13.55 -5.51 19.82
CA ARG A 185 -12.76 -5.64 21.04
C ARG A 185 -12.60 -4.28 21.72
N HIS A 186 -13.73 -3.74 22.16
CA HIS A 186 -13.82 -2.82 23.28
C HIS A 186 -14.82 -3.39 24.28
N SER A 187 -14.36 -4.28 25.14
CA SER A 187 -14.93 -4.55 26.47
C SER A 187 -13.91 -5.41 27.21
N GLY A 188 -13.36 -4.86 28.29
CA GLY A 188 -12.42 -5.57 29.13
C GLY A 188 -13.08 -6.74 29.84
N ASP A 189 -12.30 -7.77 30.13
CA ASP A 189 -12.34 -8.34 31.47
C ASP A 189 -11.07 -9.12 31.81
N THR A 190 -10.88 -9.26 33.12
CA THR A 190 -9.64 -9.59 33.81
C THR A 190 -9.49 -11.11 34.05
N ALA A 191 -8.24 -11.56 34.14
CA ALA A 191 -7.72 -12.65 34.97
C ALA A 191 -7.58 -14.11 34.43
N THR A 192 -6.30 -14.55 34.51
CA THR A 192 -5.79 -15.88 34.95
C THR A 192 -5.98 -17.15 34.10
N ARG A 193 -4.88 -17.70 33.56
CA ARG A 193 -4.11 -18.86 34.10
C ARG A 193 -2.99 -19.31 33.15
N PHE A 194 -1.83 -19.58 33.75
CA PHE A 194 -0.70 -20.32 33.17
C PHE A 194 -1.07 -21.79 32.87
N ARG A 195 -0.62 -22.34 31.73
CA ARG A 195 0.09 -23.63 31.65
C ARG A 195 0.74 -23.78 30.26
N GLY A 196 2.03 -24.09 30.23
CA GLY A 196 2.81 -24.25 29.00
C GLY A 196 2.55 -25.59 28.30
N GLU A 197 2.86 -25.58 27.00
CA GLU A 197 3.35 -26.70 26.17
C GLU A 197 3.62 -26.16 24.76
N THR A 198 4.87 -26.21 24.30
CA THR A 198 5.21 -26.19 22.86
C THR A 198 4.93 -27.59 22.30
N PRO A 199 4.44 -27.68 21.06
CA PRO A 199 5.40 -28.03 20.01
C PRO A 199 5.18 -27.29 18.69
N GLU A 200 6.28 -27.23 17.94
CA GLU A 200 6.40 -26.83 16.54
C GLU A 200 5.20 -27.30 15.68
N ARG A 201 4.49 -26.32 15.12
CA ARG A 201 3.77 -26.47 13.86
C ARG A 201 3.95 -25.18 13.09
N SER A 202 4.53 -25.30 11.90
CA SER A 202 4.58 -24.26 10.87
C SER A 202 3.27 -23.46 10.85
N ALA A 203 3.34 -22.20 11.31
CA ALA A 203 2.19 -21.32 11.40
C ALA A 203 1.70 -20.99 9.98
N ARG A 204 0.76 -21.79 9.46
CA ARG A 204 -0.02 -21.38 8.30
C ARG A 204 -0.78 -20.11 8.71
N PRO A 205 -0.68 -19.01 7.97
CA PRO A 205 -1.40 -17.79 8.31
C PRO A 205 -2.92 -18.04 8.30
N SER A 206 -3.63 -17.33 9.19
CA SER A 206 -5.07 -17.52 9.37
C SER A 206 -5.85 -17.18 8.09
N PRO A 207 -6.77 -18.04 7.60
CA PRO A 207 -7.53 -17.82 6.35
C PRO A 207 -8.29 -16.47 6.27
N ALA A 208 -8.66 -15.89 7.42
CA ALA A 208 -9.31 -14.59 7.50
C ALA A 208 -8.37 -13.41 7.16
N LEU A 209 -7.08 -13.52 7.51
CA LEU A 209 -6.06 -12.54 7.12
C LEU A 209 -5.73 -12.69 5.63
N GLU A 210 -5.70 -13.91 5.13
CA GLU A 210 -5.51 -14.22 3.71
C GLU A 210 -6.64 -13.65 2.83
N SER A 211 -7.91 -13.76 3.24
CA SER A 211 -9.04 -13.15 2.53
C SER A 211 -9.02 -11.61 2.59
N ARG A 212 -8.62 -11.03 3.73
CA ARG A 212 -8.44 -9.57 3.88
C ARG A 212 -7.41 -9.01 2.90
N TYR A 213 -6.34 -9.74 2.63
CA TYR A 213 -5.24 -9.32 1.75
C TYR A 213 -5.20 -9.99 0.37
N GLY A 214 -6.17 -10.85 0.05
CA GLY A 214 -6.33 -11.43 -1.29
C GLY A 214 -5.28 -12.51 -1.62
N ILE A 215 -4.89 -13.31 -0.63
CA ILE A 215 -3.76 -14.25 -0.70
C ILE A 215 -4.12 -15.58 -1.40
N ARG A 216 -5.39 -15.98 -1.50
CA ARG A 216 -5.78 -17.23 -2.19
C ARG A 216 -6.31 -17.04 -3.61
N GLN A 217 -5.80 -17.91 -4.51
CA GLN A 217 -6.48 -18.37 -5.70
C GLN A 217 -7.56 -19.38 -5.28
N ASN A 218 -8.71 -19.39 -5.97
CA ASN A 218 -9.49 -20.61 -6.07
C ASN A 218 -8.63 -21.61 -6.85
N ASP A 219 -8.08 -22.61 -6.17
CA ASP A 219 -7.65 -23.83 -6.86
C ASP A 219 -8.92 -24.48 -7.40
N GLU A 220 -9.28 -24.16 -8.64
CA GLU A 220 -10.10 -25.05 -9.44
C GLU A 220 -9.31 -26.34 -9.58
N VAL A 221 -9.68 -27.33 -8.76
CA VAL A 221 -9.34 -28.72 -9.00
C VAL A 221 -10.01 -29.07 -10.32
N VAL A 222 -9.24 -29.02 -11.41
CA VAL A 222 -9.56 -29.77 -12.62
C VAL A 222 -9.32 -31.23 -12.25
N GLU A 223 -10.36 -31.91 -11.82
CA GLU A 223 -10.33 -33.37 -11.74
C GLU A 223 -10.24 -33.96 -13.16
N PRO A 224 -9.53 -35.10 -13.31
CA PRO A 224 -9.12 -35.66 -14.60
C PRO A 224 -10.28 -36.22 -15.44
#